data_AF-A0A1Q7BK80-F1
#
_entry.id   AF-A0A1Q7BK80-F1
#
_cell.length_a   1.000
_cell.length_b   1.000
_cell.length_c   1.000
_cell.angle_alpha   90.00
_cell.angle_beta   90.00
_cell.angle_gamma   90.00
#
_symmetry.space_group_name_H-M   'P 1'
#
loop_
_entity.id
_entity.type
_entity.pdbx_description
1 polymer ?
#
loop_
_entity_poly.entity_id
_entity_poly.type
_entity_poly.pdbx_seq_one_letter_code
_entity_poly.pdbx_strand_id
1 'polypeptide(L)'
;MASKPLPLPVFDRKAGRLIEEFMDDAPSTYESAPRRSLNQWLESHPLYDWLLAAYQNSRFSAKKILPFIRKHAIDMSEFEPGPYRSYAEFFERRYRPGLRHFPTEPGSMGAFAEARYMGWEKMDAQQEFPVKGHSLEAARILGSATLARSFAGGPVILARLSPMDYHHVHYFDDGRTGEHHRAAGRLWTVNWHALLNKPDILFRNERHINILDTANFGRMGFVEIGALSVGRIVQVHGVDAPYTRGQEKSVFRFGGSAIAVFGESGRWRPTADLLENTAKGIETLLRLGEPAASRE
;
A
#
# COMPACT_ATOMS: atom_id res chain seq x y z
N MET A 1 15.21 -2.04 -26.66
CA MET A 1 15.70 -1.11 -25.62
C MET A 1 14.57 -0.93 -24.62
N ALA A 2 14.71 -1.40 -23.39
CA ALA A 2 13.69 -1.16 -22.36
C ALA A 2 13.60 0.35 -22.12
N SER A 3 12.41 0.95 -22.22
CA SER A 3 12.22 2.35 -21.90
C SER A 3 12.60 2.58 -20.44
N LYS A 4 13.44 3.58 -20.17
CA LYS A 4 13.71 4.00 -18.78
C LYS A 4 12.36 4.33 -18.12
N PRO A 5 12.12 3.89 -16.87
CA PRO A 5 10.89 4.28 -16.17
C PRO A 5 10.83 5.81 -16.12
N LEU A 6 9.66 6.36 -16.46
CA LEU A 6 9.43 7.80 -16.43
C LEU A 6 9.17 8.18 -14.96
N PRO A 7 9.78 9.26 -14.45
CA PRO A 7 9.53 9.72 -13.09
C PRO A 7 8.04 10.02 -12.90
N LEU A 8 7.52 9.67 -11.73
CA LEU A 8 6.13 9.94 -11.38
C LEU A 8 6.04 11.17 -10.52
N PRO A 9 5.16 12.13 -10.85
CA PRO A 9 4.94 13.29 -10.01
C PRO A 9 4.21 12.84 -8.75
N VAL A 10 4.86 13.02 -7.60
CA VAL A 10 4.29 12.79 -6.27
C VAL A 10 4.32 14.12 -5.52
N PHE A 11 3.22 14.52 -4.91
CA PHE A 11 3.17 15.68 -4.04
C PHE A 11 3.62 15.30 -2.63
N ASP A 12 4.79 15.77 -2.20
CA ASP A 12 5.25 15.61 -0.81
C ASP A 12 4.53 16.66 0.05
N ARG A 13 3.56 16.19 0.86
CA ARG A 13 2.75 17.08 1.71
C ARG A 13 3.60 17.81 2.74
N LYS A 14 4.58 17.13 3.35
CA LYS A 14 5.43 17.75 4.37
C LYS A 14 6.35 18.81 3.74
N ALA A 15 6.90 18.53 2.57
CA ALA A 15 7.76 19.46 1.87
C ALA A 15 6.99 20.54 1.10
N GLY A 16 5.68 20.38 0.90
CA GLY A 16 4.81 21.30 0.16
C GLY A 16 5.18 21.42 -1.32
N ARG A 17 5.78 20.39 -1.93
CA ARG A 17 6.28 20.45 -3.30
C ARG A 17 6.12 19.12 -4.04
N LEU A 18 6.06 19.21 -5.37
CA LEU A 18 6.16 18.04 -6.24
C LEU A 18 7.59 17.50 -6.21
N ILE A 19 7.70 16.19 -6.06
CA ILE A 19 8.93 15.43 -6.19
C ILE A 19 8.76 14.42 -7.32
N GLU A 20 9.86 14.16 -8.01
CA GLU A 20 9.93 13.07 -8.99
C GLU A 20 10.44 11.83 -8.29
N GLU A 21 9.61 10.79 -8.25
CA GLU A 21 10.03 9.50 -7.74
C GLU A 21 10.39 8.56 -8.88
N PHE A 22 11.61 8.04 -8.83
CA PHE A 22 12.07 6.96 -9.70
C PHE A 22 11.85 5.63 -8.98
N MET A 23 11.04 4.77 -9.59
CA MET A 23 10.90 3.40 -9.12
C MET A 23 11.89 2.51 -9.88
N ASP A 24 12.83 1.92 -9.16
CA ASP A 24 13.83 1.01 -9.71
C ASP A 24 13.32 -0.44 -9.69
N ASP A 25 12.29 -0.75 -10.47
CA ASP A 25 12.03 -2.17 -10.78
C ASP A 25 12.59 -2.54 -12.15
N ALA A 26 13.00 -3.80 -12.27
CA ALA A 26 13.47 -4.32 -13.55
C ALA A 26 12.35 -4.17 -14.59
N PRO A 27 12.63 -3.73 -15.82
CA PRO A 27 11.62 -3.64 -16.88
C PRO A 27 10.80 -4.92 -17.10
N SER A 28 11.37 -6.10 -16.78
CA SER A 28 10.69 -7.39 -16.83
C SER A 28 9.49 -7.51 -15.86
N THR A 29 9.50 -6.75 -14.77
CA THR A 29 8.39 -6.68 -13.80
C THR A 29 7.21 -5.83 -14.30
N TYR A 30 7.43 -4.96 -15.30
CA TYR A 30 6.41 -4.04 -15.84
C TYR A 30 5.60 -4.58 -17.02
N GLU A 31 6.03 -5.70 -17.61
CA GLU A 31 5.44 -6.19 -18.86
C GLU A 31 4.26 -7.16 -18.64
N SER A 32 3.17 -6.89 -19.37
CA SER A 32 1.82 -7.43 -19.14
C SER A 32 1.51 -8.74 -19.87
N ALA A 33 2.35 -9.19 -20.80
CA ALA A 33 2.18 -10.49 -21.44
C ALA A 33 3.52 -11.24 -21.41
N PRO A 34 3.54 -12.57 -21.21
CA PRO A 34 4.74 -13.36 -21.42
C PRO A 34 5.08 -13.34 -22.92
N ARG A 35 5.74 -12.29 -23.40
CA ARG A 35 6.31 -12.28 -24.75
C ARG A 35 7.69 -12.90 -24.66
N ARG A 36 7.78 -14.17 -25.09
CA ARG A 36 8.98 -14.88 -25.59
C ARG A 36 10.29 -14.74 -24.79
N SER A 37 10.23 -14.42 -23.49
CA SER A 37 11.41 -14.34 -22.63
C SER A 37 11.38 -15.49 -21.64
N LEU A 38 12.35 -16.39 -21.76
CA LEU A 38 12.56 -17.51 -20.82
C LEU A 38 12.70 -16.97 -19.38
N ASN A 39 13.33 -15.81 -19.21
CA ASN A 39 13.52 -15.18 -17.91
C ASN A 39 12.20 -14.76 -17.27
N GLN A 40 11.27 -14.20 -18.05
CA GLN A 40 9.97 -13.79 -17.51
C GLN A 40 9.09 -15.00 -17.16
N TRP A 41 9.18 -16.09 -17.93
CA TRP A 41 8.51 -17.35 -17.60
C TRP A 41 9.06 -17.94 -16.31
N LEU A 42 10.39 -17.98 -16.14
CA LEU A 42 11.06 -18.41 -14.92
C LEU A 42 10.72 -17.52 -13.72
N GLU A 43 10.74 -16.19 -13.89
CA GLU A 43 10.37 -15.19 -12.86
C GLU A 43 8.92 -15.36 -12.40
N SER A 44 8.05 -15.89 -13.26
CA SER A 44 6.63 -16.07 -12.98
C SER A 44 6.29 -17.38 -12.24
N HIS A 45 7.28 -18.25 -12.03
CA HIS A 45 7.10 -19.54 -11.36
C HIS A 45 7.17 -19.42 -9.83
N PRO A 46 6.32 -20.13 -9.07
CA PRO A 46 6.33 -20.10 -7.60
C PRO A 46 7.69 -20.47 -6.97
N LEU A 47 8.49 -21.30 -7.65
CA LEU A 47 9.83 -21.68 -7.20
C LEU A 47 10.82 -20.51 -7.27
N TYR A 48 10.70 -19.63 -8.26
CA TYR A 48 11.55 -18.44 -8.38
C TYR A 48 11.24 -17.44 -7.26
N ASP A 49 9.95 -17.18 -7.00
CA ASP A 49 9.52 -16.32 -5.90
C ASP A 49 10.00 -16.87 -4.55
N TRP A 50 9.93 -18.20 -4.35
CA TRP A 50 10.48 -18.85 -3.17
C TRP A 50 12.01 -18.72 -3.05
N LEU A 51 12.76 -18.92 -4.14
CA LEU A 51 14.23 -18.75 -4.14
C LEU A 51 14.64 -17.31 -3.88
N LEU A 52 13.92 -16.34 -4.47
CA LEU A 52 14.14 -14.92 -4.25
C LEU A 52 13.86 -14.56 -2.79
N ALA A 53 12.74 -15.05 -2.23
CA ALA A 53 12.41 -14.89 -0.82
C ALA A 53 13.52 -15.46 0.08
N ALA A 54 13.98 -16.69 -0.18
CA ALA A 54 15.06 -17.32 0.57
C ALA A 54 16.35 -16.51 0.51
N TYR A 55 16.71 -15.99 -0.67
CA TYR A 55 17.87 -15.12 -0.84
C TYR A 55 17.72 -13.82 -0.06
N GLN A 56 16.57 -13.13 -0.15
CA GLN A 56 16.32 -11.86 0.53
C GLN A 56 16.28 -11.98 2.05
N ASN A 57 15.96 -13.17 2.58
CA ASN A 57 16.05 -13.50 4.00
C ASN A 57 17.46 -13.97 4.43
N SER A 58 18.37 -14.22 3.49
CA SER A 58 19.73 -14.68 3.80
C SER A 58 20.66 -13.53 4.14
N ARG A 59 21.75 -13.85 4.85
CA ARG A 59 22.81 -12.87 5.19
C ARG A 59 23.53 -12.29 3.98
N PHE A 60 23.48 -12.97 2.83
CA PHE A 60 24.09 -12.48 1.60
C PHE A 60 23.39 -11.25 1.05
N SER A 61 22.07 -11.13 1.28
CA SER A 61 21.28 -9.98 0.84
C SER A 61 21.59 -8.70 1.61
N ALA A 62 22.15 -8.79 2.83
CA ALA A 62 22.50 -7.62 3.64
C ALA A 62 23.49 -6.67 2.94
N LYS A 63 24.29 -7.19 2.00
CA LYS A 63 25.20 -6.38 1.16
C LYS A 63 24.46 -5.34 0.30
N LYS A 64 23.16 -5.53 0.03
CA LYS A 64 22.32 -4.60 -0.73
C LYS A 64 21.87 -3.38 0.07
N ILE A 65 21.91 -3.45 1.40
CA ILE A 65 21.31 -2.43 2.30
C ILE A 65 22.00 -1.07 2.12
N LEU A 66 23.32 -1.02 2.26
CA LEU A 66 24.06 0.24 2.19
C LEU A 66 23.97 0.93 0.82
N PRO A 67 24.10 0.22 -0.33
CA PRO A 67 23.81 0.78 -1.64
C PRO A 67 22.38 1.33 -1.74
N PHE A 68 21.38 0.61 -1.23
CA PHE A 68 19.98 1.03 -1.27
C PHE A 68 19.74 2.32 -0.46
N ILE A 69 20.24 2.37 0.79
CA ILE A 69 20.15 3.57 1.64
C ILE A 69 20.75 4.79 0.93
N ARG A 70 21.94 4.64 0.35
CA ARG A 70 22.63 5.75 -0.35
C ARG A 70 21.88 6.20 -1.60
N LYS A 71 21.38 5.24 -2.39
CA LYS A 71 20.67 5.52 -3.63
C LYS A 71 19.38 6.30 -3.39
N HIS A 72 18.65 5.92 -2.35
CA HIS A 72 17.33 6.47 -2.02
C HIS A 72 17.37 7.54 -0.92
N ALA A 73 18.57 7.94 -0.48
CA ALA A 73 18.79 8.94 0.57
C ALA A 73 17.92 8.70 1.83
N ILE A 74 17.82 7.44 2.26
CA ILE A 74 16.99 7.06 3.41
C ILE A 74 17.64 7.57 4.69
N ASP A 75 16.91 8.39 5.46
CA ASP A 75 17.36 8.86 6.76
C ASP A 75 17.27 7.73 7.80
N MET A 76 18.40 7.07 8.02
CA MET A 76 18.50 5.99 9.00
C MET A 76 18.46 6.47 10.45
N SER A 77 18.50 7.78 10.72
CA SER A 77 18.38 8.31 12.08
C SER A 77 16.97 8.16 12.65
N GLU A 78 15.96 8.06 11.79
CA GLU A 78 14.55 7.85 12.19
C GLU A 78 14.27 6.40 12.62
N PHE A 79 15.11 5.43 12.27
CA PHE A 79 14.85 4.02 12.51
C PHE A 79 15.61 3.48 13.73
N GLU A 80 15.13 2.36 14.27
CA GLU A 80 15.85 1.61 15.30
C GLU A 80 17.21 1.13 14.76
N PRO A 81 18.29 1.25 15.55
CA PRO A 81 19.64 0.95 15.08
C PRO A 81 19.85 -0.55 14.82
N GLY A 82 20.50 -0.86 13.69
CA GLY A 82 20.90 -2.22 13.31
C GLY A 82 22.20 -2.70 13.98
N PRO A 83 22.58 -3.97 13.76
CA PRO A 83 22.75 -4.47 12.40
C PRO A 83 21.59 -5.32 11.88
N TYR A 84 21.09 -5.00 10.69
CA TYR A 84 20.16 -5.85 9.94
C TYR A 84 20.91 -7.05 9.34
N ARG A 85 20.43 -8.26 9.60
CA ARG A 85 21.07 -9.51 9.15
C ARG A 85 20.72 -9.85 7.71
N SER A 86 19.65 -9.30 7.15
CA SER A 86 19.21 -9.53 5.77
C SER A 86 18.52 -8.30 5.20
N TYR A 87 18.32 -8.26 3.87
CA TYR A 87 17.57 -7.19 3.23
C TYR A 87 16.10 -7.22 3.63
N ALA A 88 15.52 -8.41 3.83
CA ALA A 88 14.15 -8.54 4.33
C ALA A 88 14.00 -7.92 5.74
N GLU A 89 14.97 -8.12 6.63
CA GLU A 89 14.97 -7.50 7.96
C GLU A 89 15.09 -5.97 7.89
N PHE A 90 15.91 -5.45 6.96
CA PHE A 90 15.97 -4.01 6.69
C PHE A 90 14.66 -3.45 6.11
N PHE A 91 13.94 -4.24 5.32
CA PHE A 91 12.66 -3.84 4.74
C PHE A 91 11.57 -3.71 5.83
N GLU A 92 11.58 -4.62 6.80
CA GLU A 92 10.72 -4.63 8.00
C GLU A 92 11.28 -3.76 9.15
N ARG A 93 12.13 -2.77 8.84
CA ARG A 93 12.73 -1.88 9.85
C ARG A 93 11.65 -1.07 10.58
N ARG A 94 11.85 -0.85 11.87
CA ARG A 94 10.95 -0.05 12.72
C ARG A 94 11.43 1.37 12.93
N TYR A 95 10.49 2.32 12.98
CA TYR A 95 10.78 3.67 13.48
C TYR A 95 11.15 3.61 14.95
N ARG A 96 11.97 4.57 15.39
CA ARG A 96 12.18 4.79 16.82
C ARG A 96 10.85 5.16 17.49
N PRO A 97 10.62 4.72 18.74
CA PRO A 97 9.45 5.11 19.50
C PRO A 97 9.28 6.64 19.55
N GLY A 98 8.05 7.13 19.35
CA GLY A 98 7.71 8.55 19.44
C GLY A 98 8.05 9.41 18.21
N LEU A 99 8.49 8.84 17.09
CA LEU A 99 8.72 9.63 15.86
C LEU A 99 7.49 9.86 14.98
N ARG A 100 6.46 9.03 15.14
CA ARG A 100 5.20 9.14 14.41
C ARG A 100 4.07 9.21 15.42
N HIS A 101 3.14 10.13 15.18
CA HIS A 101 2.02 10.41 16.08
C HIS A 101 0.73 10.36 15.27
N PHE A 102 -0.24 9.64 15.79
CA PHE A 102 -1.59 9.67 15.23
C PHE A 102 -2.38 10.85 15.81
N PRO A 103 -3.39 11.36 15.08
CA PRO A 103 -4.21 12.46 15.56
C PRO A 103 -4.95 12.08 16.84
N THR A 104 -5.03 13.01 17.77
CA THR A 104 -5.76 12.81 19.04
C THR A 104 -7.24 13.13 18.88
N GLU A 105 -7.58 13.98 17.92
CA GLU A 105 -8.93 14.40 17.60
C GLU A 105 -9.74 13.21 17.06
N PRO A 106 -10.90 12.87 17.66
CA PRO A 106 -11.69 11.72 17.21
C PRO A 106 -12.14 11.80 15.75
N GLY A 107 -12.34 13.01 15.23
CA GLY A 107 -12.76 13.26 13.86
C GLY A 107 -11.62 13.30 12.82
N SER A 108 -10.36 13.05 13.22
CA SER A 108 -9.21 13.11 12.31
C SER A 108 -8.62 11.72 12.09
N MET A 109 -8.64 11.25 10.85
CA MET A 109 -8.07 9.97 10.44
C MET A 109 -6.60 10.16 10.09
N GLY A 110 -5.71 9.52 10.84
CA GLY A 110 -4.29 9.48 10.48
C GLY A 110 -4.01 8.54 9.31
N ALA A 111 -3.01 8.86 8.50
CA ALA A 111 -2.47 7.98 7.48
C ALA A 111 -2.02 6.67 8.14
N PHE A 112 -2.53 5.54 7.63
CA PHE A 112 -2.33 4.21 8.20
C PHE A 112 -1.03 3.53 7.76
N ALA A 113 -0.30 4.12 6.82
CA ALA A 113 1.01 3.71 6.32
C ALA A 113 1.79 4.93 5.80
N GLU A 114 3.13 4.85 5.76
CA GLU A 114 3.91 5.79 4.94
C GLU A 114 3.78 5.39 3.48
N ALA A 115 3.06 6.19 2.71
CA ALA A 115 2.66 5.77 1.38
C ALA A 115 2.27 6.97 0.50
N ARG A 116 2.05 6.66 -0.78
CA ARG A 116 1.48 7.57 -1.77
C ARG A 116 -0.02 7.35 -1.81
N TYR A 117 -0.77 8.33 -1.33
CA TYR A 117 -2.21 8.30 -1.19
C TYR A 117 -2.90 8.92 -2.40
N MET A 118 -4.05 8.36 -2.73
CA MET A 118 -5.09 8.95 -3.55
C MET A 118 -6.42 8.80 -2.82
N GLY A 119 -7.32 9.76 -3.01
CA GLY A 119 -8.60 9.81 -2.32
C GLY A 119 -9.73 10.27 -3.22
N TRP A 120 -10.89 9.65 -3.06
CA TRP A 120 -12.13 9.99 -3.75
C TRP A 120 -13.25 10.16 -2.73
N GLU A 121 -14.10 11.16 -2.93
CA GLU A 121 -15.24 11.40 -2.05
C GLU A 121 -16.33 10.34 -2.20
N LYS A 122 -16.48 9.82 -3.41
CA LYS A 122 -17.51 8.85 -3.75
C LYS A 122 -16.92 7.78 -4.65
N MET A 123 -17.22 6.54 -4.30
CA MET A 123 -16.94 5.39 -5.11
C MET A 123 -17.90 5.38 -6.30
N ASP A 124 -17.40 5.76 -7.48
CA ASP A 124 -18.12 5.58 -8.74
C ASP A 124 -17.92 4.14 -9.25
N ALA A 125 -18.98 3.50 -9.73
CA ALA A 125 -18.89 2.20 -10.40
C ALA A 125 -18.03 2.25 -11.68
N GLN A 126 -17.91 3.44 -12.28
CA GLN A 126 -17.06 3.74 -13.43
C GLN A 126 -15.74 4.40 -13.03
N GLN A 127 -15.38 4.45 -11.74
CA GLN A 127 -14.20 5.15 -11.25
C GLN A 127 -12.93 4.62 -11.90
N GLU A 128 -12.47 5.29 -12.96
CA GLU A 128 -11.16 5.04 -13.52
C GLU A 128 -10.12 5.58 -12.55
N PHE A 129 -9.20 4.71 -12.15
CA PHE A 129 -8.02 5.13 -11.41
C PHE A 129 -7.10 5.80 -12.43
N PRO A 130 -6.23 6.75 -12.04
CA PRO A 130 -5.27 7.41 -12.93
C PRO A 130 -4.21 6.47 -13.55
N VAL A 131 -4.54 5.18 -13.58
CA VAL A 131 -3.95 4.07 -14.26
C VAL A 131 -4.77 3.80 -15.55
N LYS A 132 -4.69 4.72 -16.53
CA LYS A 132 -5.14 4.56 -17.93
C LYS A 132 -6.22 3.49 -18.18
N GLY A 133 -7.47 3.79 -17.78
CA GLY A 133 -8.66 3.24 -18.44
C GLY A 133 -9.36 2.04 -17.78
N HIS A 134 -9.16 1.77 -16.48
CA HIS A 134 -9.90 0.69 -15.81
C HIS A 134 -10.40 1.05 -14.40
N SER A 135 -11.58 0.54 -14.07
CA SER A 135 -12.34 0.84 -12.85
C SER A 135 -11.84 0.07 -11.62
N LEU A 136 -11.74 0.70 -10.43
CA LEU A 136 -11.81 -0.09 -9.18
C LEU A 136 -13.21 -0.65 -9.10
N GLU A 137 -13.36 -1.86 -9.60
CA GLU A 137 -14.54 -2.63 -9.27
C GLU A 137 -14.40 -3.04 -7.80
N ALA A 138 -14.98 -2.25 -6.89
CA ALA A 138 -14.92 -2.48 -5.46
C ALA A 138 -15.40 -3.89 -5.09
N ALA A 139 -16.39 -4.43 -5.81
CA ALA A 139 -16.84 -5.81 -5.68
C ALA A 139 -15.71 -6.82 -5.89
N ARG A 140 -14.81 -6.59 -6.85
CA ARG A 140 -13.65 -7.44 -7.07
C ARG A 140 -12.61 -7.27 -5.97
N ILE A 141 -12.32 -6.04 -5.54
CA ILE A 141 -11.33 -5.78 -4.49
C ILE A 141 -11.75 -6.37 -3.15
N LEU A 142 -13.01 -6.15 -2.77
CA LEU A 142 -13.62 -6.69 -1.55
C LEU A 142 -13.96 -8.19 -1.68
N GLY A 143 -13.92 -8.74 -2.90
CA GLY A 143 -14.31 -10.13 -3.17
C GLY A 143 -15.80 -10.42 -2.93
N SER A 144 -16.62 -9.38 -2.77
CA SER A 144 -18.05 -9.49 -2.46
C SER A 144 -18.81 -8.28 -2.99
N ALA A 145 -19.75 -8.55 -3.90
CA ALA A 145 -20.67 -7.53 -4.40
C ALA A 145 -21.58 -6.98 -3.30
N THR A 146 -21.92 -7.79 -2.29
CA THR A 146 -22.73 -7.36 -1.14
C THR A 146 -21.98 -6.36 -0.26
N LEU A 147 -20.71 -6.63 0.04
CA LEU A 147 -19.86 -5.68 0.78
C LEU A 147 -19.66 -4.39 -0.03
N ALA A 148 -19.38 -4.51 -1.34
CA ALA A 148 -19.24 -3.34 -2.19
C ALA A 148 -20.49 -2.46 -2.24
N ARG A 149 -21.70 -3.06 -2.27
CA ARG A 149 -22.96 -2.30 -2.18
C ARG A 149 -23.09 -1.53 -0.87
N SER A 150 -22.53 -2.03 0.22
CA SER A 150 -22.58 -1.36 1.54
C SER A 150 -21.73 -0.09 1.58
N PHE A 151 -20.73 0.02 0.70
CA PHE A 151 -19.85 1.19 0.55
C PHE A 151 -20.17 2.01 -0.72
N ALA A 152 -21.28 1.71 -1.40
CA ALA A 152 -21.68 2.41 -2.62
C ALA A 152 -21.88 3.91 -2.35
N GLY A 153 -21.27 4.75 -3.19
CA GLY A 153 -21.33 6.21 -3.05
C GLY A 153 -20.61 6.76 -1.81
N GLY A 154 -19.82 5.93 -1.12
CA GLY A 154 -18.96 6.35 -0.02
C GLY A 154 -17.52 6.64 -0.45
N PRO A 155 -16.72 7.24 0.43
CA PRO A 155 -15.35 7.65 0.13
C PRO A 155 -14.40 6.45 -0.03
N VAL A 156 -13.34 6.66 -0.80
CA VAL A 156 -12.30 5.65 -1.06
C VAL A 156 -10.92 6.28 -0.88
N ILE A 157 -10.00 5.57 -0.23
CA ILE A 157 -8.58 5.89 -0.20
C ILE A 157 -7.79 4.72 -0.75
N LEU A 158 -6.83 5.00 -1.63
CA LEU A 158 -5.82 4.04 -2.10
C LEU A 158 -4.45 4.54 -1.65
N ALA A 159 -3.70 3.71 -0.94
CA ALA A 159 -2.35 4.00 -0.50
C ALA A 159 -1.38 2.99 -1.10
N ARG A 160 -0.39 3.46 -1.85
CA ARG A 160 0.64 2.64 -2.48
C ARG A 160 1.98 2.84 -1.78
N LEU A 161 2.58 1.74 -1.33
CA LEU A 161 3.89 1.76 -0.70
C LEU A 161 4.98 1.50 -1.75
N SER A 162 6.03 2.30 -1.68
CA SER A 162 7.27 2.16 -2.42
C SER A 162 8.25 1.29 -1.63
N PRO A 163 9.17 0.54 -2.27
CA PRO A 163 10.15 -0.29 -1.56
C PRO A 163 11.03 0.47 -0.54
N MET A 164 11.11 1.79 -0.66
CA MET A 164 11.83 2.69 0.23
C MET A 164 11.07 2.98 1.52
N ASP A 165 9.76 2.74 1.57
CA ASP A 165 8.90 3.19 2.66
C ASP A 165 9.02 2.33 3.92
N TYR A 166 8.32 2.77 4.95
CA TYR A 166 8.02 1.98 6.13
C TYR A 166 6.80 1.08 5.87
N HIS A 167 6.97 -0.22 6.00
CA HIS A 167 6.01 -1.22 5.52
C HIS A 167 5.10 -1.79 6.62
N HIS A 168 5.07 -1.17 7.79
CA HIS A 168 4.08 -1.51 8.81
C HIS A 168 2.85 -0.63 8.65
N VAL A 169 1.70 -1.28 8.80
CA VAL A 169 0.38 -0.69 8.67
C VAL A 169 -0.22 -0.59 10.05
N HIS A 170 -0.90 0.51 10.33
CA HIS A 170 -1.47 0.83 11.64
C HIS A 170 -2.96 1.09 11.53
N TYR A 171 -3.69 0.84 12.62
CA TYR A 171 -5.08 1.24 12.72
C TYR A 171 -5.18 2.77 12.81
N PHE A 172 -6.07 3.37 12.02
CA PHE A 172 -6.30 4.82 11.99
C PHE A 172 -7.36 5.28 13.00
N ASP A 173 -8.04 4.35 13.67
CA ASP A 173 -9.07 4.61 14.67
C ASP A 173 -9.13 3.48 15.71
N ASP A 174 -9.86 3.72 16.80
CA ASP A 174 -10.25 2.68 17.74
C ASP A 174 -11.36 1.82 17.14
N GLY A 175 -11.41 0.52 17.45
CA GLY A 175 -12.46 -0.32 16.91
C GLY A 175 -12.25 -1.82 17.08
N ARG A 176 -12.98 -2.58 16.26
CA ARG A 176 -12.89 -4.03 16.17
C ARG A 176 -12.89 -4.47 14.71
N THR A 177 -12.32 -5.65 14.44
CA THR A 177 -12.47 -6.29 13.14
C THR A 177 -13.72 -7.16 13.19
N GLY A 178 -14.64 -6.94 12.26
CA GLY A 178 -15.78 -7.81 12.03
C GLY A 178 -15.41 -8.92 11.06
N GLU A 179 -16.11 -8.97 9.93
CA GLU A 179 -15.85 -9.94 8.85
C GLU A 179 -14.42 -9.77 8.30
N HIS A 180 -13.70 -10.88 8.16
CA HIS A 180 -12.38 -10.88 7.53
C HIS A 180 -12.19 -12.13 6.67
N HIS A 181 -11.53 -11.98 5.52
CA HIS A 181 -11.20 -13.10 4.65
C HIS A 181 -9.91 -12.85 3.88
N ARG A 182 -9.22 -13.96 3.59
CA ARG A 182 -8.04 -13.96 2.73
C ARG A 182 -8.44 -14.42 1.34
N ALA A 183 -8.33 -13.54 0.35
CA ALA A 183 -8.50 -13.92 -1.04
C ALA A 183 -7.14 -14.35 -1.59
N ALA A 184 -6.97 -15.66 -1.82
CA ALA A 184 -5.79 -16.20 -2.46
C ALA A 184 -5.69 -15.67 -3.92
N GLY A 185 -4.48 -15.34 -4.35
CA GLY A 185 -4.26 -14.73 -5.64
C GLY A 185 -2.81 -14.87 -6.10
N ARG A 186 -2.57 -14.71 -7.41
CA ARG A 186 -1.22 -14.66 -7.95
C ARG A 186 -0.63 -13.30 -7.65
N LEU A 187 0.53 -13.24 -7.02
CA LEU A 187 1.21 -11.98 -6.75
C LEU A 187 1.72 -11.38 -8.07
N TRP A 188 1.20 -10.22 -8.45
CA TRP A 188 1.67 -9.33 -9.52
C TRP A 188 2.24 -8.05 -8.89
N THR A 189 3.22 -7.37 -9.48
CA THR A 189 3.77 -6.12 -8.90
C THR A 189 2.71 -5.02 -8.91
N VAL A 190 2.62 -4.22 -7.85
CA VAL A 190 1.69 -3.08 -7.73
C VAL A 190 2.38 -1.75 -8.04
N ASN A 191 3.58 -1.79 -8.66
CA ASN A 191 4.22 -0.58 -9.15
C ASN A 191 3.28 0.14 -10.12
N TRP A 192 3.27 1.46 -10.07
CA TRP A 192 2.58 2.32 -11.01
C TRP A 192 2.71 1.91 -12.49
N HIS A 193 3.92 1.59 -12.99
CA HIS A 193 4.09 1.12 -14.37
C HIS A 193 3.39 -0.21 -14.65
N ALA A 194 3.36 -1.12 -13.66
CA ALA A 194 2.63 -2.36 -13.78
C ALA A 194 1.13 -2.12 -13.74
N LEU A 195 0.66 -1.26 -12.83
CA LEU A 195 -0.72 -0.79 -12.82
C LEU A 195 -1.08 -0.24 -14.21
N LEU A 196 -0.24 0.63 -14.80
CA LEU A 196 -0.48 1.25 -16.12
C LEU A 196 -0.68 0.22 -17.25
N ASN A 197 -0.07 -0.96 -17.14
CA ASN A 197 -0.06 -1.98 -18.19
C ASN A 197 -0.98 -3.18 -17.89
N LYS A 198 -1.41 -3.37 -16.64
CA LYS A 198 -2.31 -4.44 -16.21
C LYS A 198 -3.34 -3.93 -15.22
N PRO A 199 -4.59 -3.77 -15.68
CA PRO A 199 -5.66 -3.21 -14.84
C PRO A 199 -6.16 -4.17 -13.76
N ASP A 200 -5.72 -5.43 -13.79
CA ASP A 200 -6.24 -6.51 -12.95
C ASP A 200 -5.35 -6.93 -11.79
N ILE A 201 -4.19 -6.29 -11.65
CA ILE A 201 -3.19 -6.59 -10.60
C ILE A 201 -3.84 -6.51 -9.22
N LEU A 202 -4.55 -5.40 -8.93
CA LEU A 202 -5.11 -5.15 -7.60
C LEU A 202 -6.12 -6.22 -7.19
N PHE A 203 -6.83 -6.86 -8.14
CA PHE A 203 -7.83 -7.88 -7.83
C PHE A 203 -7.42 -9.31 -8.14
N ARG A 204 -6.24 -9.56 -8.71
CA ARG A 204 -5.67 -10.90 -8.87
C ARG A 204 -4.64 -11.26 -7.81
N ASN A 205 -4.14 -10.26 -7.10
CA ASN A 205 -3.19 -10.44 -6.02
C ASN A 205 -3.81 -11.05 -4.77
N GLU A 206 -2.95 -11.66 -3.96
CA GLU A 206 -3.30 -12.02 -2.60
C GLU A 206 -3.76 -10.79 -1.82
N ARG A 207 -4.89 -10.93 -1.13
CA ARG A 207 -5.49 -9.84 -0.36
C ARG A 207 -5.97 -10.30 0.99
N HIS A 208 -5.78 -9.44 1.98
CA HIS A 208 -6.41 -9.55 3.29
C HIS A 208 -7.49 -8.48 3.36
N ILE A 209 -8.74 -8.93 3.37
CA ILE A 209 -9.91 -8.06 3.41
C ILE A 209 -10.43 -8.11 4.84
N ASN A 210 -10.43 -6.96 5.50
CA ASN A 210 -10.91 -6.81 6.88
C ASN A 210 -11.99 -5.75 6.89
N ILE A 211 -13.16 -6.07 7.44
CA ILE A 211 -14.20 -5.08 7.68
C ILE A 211 -14.03 -4.55 9.10
N LEU A 212 -13.69 -3.27 9.19
CA LEU A 212 -13.40 -2.58 10.42
C LEU A 212 -14.65 -1.85 10.90
N ASP A 213 -15.09 -2.16 12.11
CA ASP A 213 -16.10 -1.39 12.82
C ASP A 213 -15.36 -0.35 13.67
N THR A 214 -15.32 0.89 13.15
CA THR A 214 -14.54 1.98 13.74
C THR A 214 -15.39 2.83 14.68
N ALA A 215 -14.76 3.42 15.69
CA ALA A 215 -15.45 4.25 16.68
C ALA A 215 -15.99 5.56 16.07
N ASN A 216 -15.29 6.13 15.08
CA ASN A 216 -15.55 7.48 14.58
C ASN A 216 -15.88 7.56 13.09
N PHE A 217 -15.53 6.56 12.28
CA PHE A 217 -15.62 6.62 10.81
C PHE A 217 -16.62 5.62 10.22
N GLY A 218 -17.40 4.94 11.06
CA GLY A 218 -18.39 3.95 10.65
C GLY A 218 -17.76 2.62 10.24
N ARG A 219 -18.50 1.83 9.45
CA ARG A 219 -18.00 0.55 8.92
C ARG A 219 -17.07 0.81 7.74
N MET A 220 -15.93 0.15 7.69
CA MET A 220 -14.92 0.39 6.65
C MET A 220 -14.37 -0.91 6.08
N GLY A 221 -14.29 -1.00 4.76
CA GLY A 221 -13.58 -2.09 4.08
C GLY A 221 -12.09 -1.77 4.00
N PHE A 222 -11.25 -2.46 4.78
CA PHE A 222 -9.81 -2.30 4.78
C PHE A 222 -9.15 -3.47 4.05
N VAL A 223 -8.59 -3.20 2.87
CA VAL A 223 -8.08 -4.23 1.97
C VAL A 223 -6.60 -4.03 1.75
N GLU A 224 -5.81 -4.95 2.29
CA GLU A 224 -4.37 -5.02 2.07
C GLU A 224 -4.11 -5.90 0.85
N ILE A 225 -3.32 -5.40 -0.09
CA ILE A 225 -3.05 -6.01 -1.40
C ILE A 225 -1.55 -6.27 -1.49
N GLY A 226 -1.16 -7.55 -1.46
CA GLY A 226 0.24 -7.95 -1.64
C GLY A 226 0.67 -7.80 -3.10
N ALA A 227 1.97 -7.79 -3.38
CA ALA A 227 2.50 -7.75 -4.75
C ALA A 227 3.65 -8.74 -4.99
N LEU A 228 4.18 -8.76 -6.22
CA LEU A 228 5.32 -9.61 -6.60
C LEU A 228 6.52 -9.45 -5.64
N SER A 229 7.32 -10.51 -5.65
CA SER A 229 8.69 -10.63 -5.11
C SER A 229 8.79 -11.21 -3.70
N VAL A 230 7.91 -10.88 -2.74
CA VAL A 230 7.55 -11.63 -1.51
C VAL A 230 6.37 -10.92 -0.78
N GLY A 231 5.24 -10.68 -1.47
CA GLY A 231 4.05 -9.97 -0.96
C GLY A 231 3.26 -10.66 0.15
N ARG A 232 3.91 -11.20 1.18
CA ARG A 232 3.24 -11.76 2.36
C ARG A 232 2.78 -10.63 3.27
N ILE A 233 1.47 -10.59 3.46
CA ILE A 233 0.81 -9.75 4.46
C ILE A 233 0.83 -10.53 5.77
N VAL A 234 1.51 -9.99 6.78
CA VAL A 234 1.55 -10.60 8.11
C VAL A 234 0.71 -9.76 9.05
N GLN A 235 -0.41 -10.31 9.53
CA GLN A 235 -1.19 -9.67 10.58
C GLN A 235 -0.41 -9.75 11.89
N VAL A 236 -0.11 -8.60 12.48
CA VAL A 236 0.65 -8.46 13.73
C VAL A 236 -0.32 -8.37 14.91
N HIS A 237 -1.41 -7.63 14.75
CA HIS A 237 -2.49 -7.60 15.72
C HIS A 237 -3.41 -8.81 15.55
N GLY A 238 -3.89 -9.35 16.67
CA GLY A 238 -4.89 -10.42 16.67
C GLY A 238 -6.21 -9.92 16.10
N VAL A 239 -6.66 -10.50 14.99
CA VAL A 239 -7.82 -10.01 14.23
C VAL A 239 -9.09 -9.90 15.09
N ASP A 240 -9.30 -10.84 16.02
CA ASP A 240 -10.48 -10.89 16.90
C ASP A 240 -10.40 -9.92 18.10
N ALA A 241 -9.23 -9.35 18.36
CA ALA A 241 -9.01 -8.45 19.49
C ALA A 241 -9.40 -7.01 19.14
N PRO A 242 -9.99 -6.24 20.07
CA PRO A 242 -10.16 -4.81 19.87
C PRO A 242 -8.80 -4.13 19.66
N TYR A 243 -8.80 -3.07 18.86
CA TYR A 243 -7.61 -2.28 18.56
C TYR A 243 -7.82 -0.82 18.90
N THR A 244 -6.70 -0.12 19.04
CA THR A 244 -6.65 1.32 19.29
C THR A 244 -5.94 2.05 18.15
N ARG A 245 -6.26 3.33 17.99
CA ARG A 245 -5.63 4.20 17.01
C ARG A 245 -4.11 4.20 17.19
N GLY A 246 -3.40 4.07 16.06
CA GLY A 246 -1.94 4.01 16.01
C GLY A 246 -1.34 2.65 16.37
N GLN A 247 -2.15 1.69 16.81
CA GLN A 247 -1.68 0.32 17.04
C GLN A 247 -1.30 -0.34 15.71
N GLU A 248 -0.19 -1.05 15.71
CA GLU A 248 0.29 -1.79 14.54
C GLU A 248 -0.68 -2.91 14.18
N LYS A 249 -1.19 -2.90 12.95
CA LYS A 249 -2.13 -3.88 12.41
C LYS A 249 -1.39 -5.04 11.77
N SER A 250 -0.48 -4.73 10.85
CA SER A 250 0.15 -5.71 9.97
C SER A 250 1.46 -5.17 9.39
N VAL A 251 2.22 -6.06 8.77
CA VAL A 251 3.45 -5.71 8.04
C VAL A 251 3.44 -6.36 6.66
N PHE A 252 3.81 -5.58 5.65
CA PHE A 252 4.13 -6.12 4.33
C PHE A 252 5.58 -6.57 4.32
N ARG A 253 5.79 -7.87 4.08
CA ARG A 253 7.13 -8.38 3.83
C ARG A 253 7.59 -8.00 2.43
N PHE A 254 8.92 -8.10 2.21
CA PHE A 254 9.61 -7.62 1.01
C PHE A 254 8.83 -7.80 -0.31
N GLY A 255 8.32 -6.70 -0.86
CA GLY A 255 7.53 -6.72 -2.09
C GLY A 255 6.70 -5.44 -2.18
N GLY A 256 6.20 -5.13 -3.38
CA GLY A 256 5.26 -4.01 -3.52
C GLY A 256 4.01 -4.24 -2.66
N SER A 257 3.38 -3.16 -2.20
CA SER A 257 2.13 -3.27 -1.45
C SER A 257 1.22 -2.08 -1.69
N ALA A 258 -0.07 -2.35 -1.62
CA ALA A 258 -1.10 -1.33 -1.70
C ALA A 258 -2.20 -1.63 -0.67
N ILE A 259 -2.87 -0.59 -0.21
CA ILE A 259 -3.99 -0.67 0.72
C ILE A 259 -5.13 0.13 0.11
N ALA A 260 -6.31 -0.47 0.01
CA ALA A 260 -7.54 0.20 -0.37
C ALA A 260 -8.49 0.25 0.84
N VAL A 261 -9.03 1.43 1.09
CA VAL A 261 -9.97 1.69 2.18
C VAL A 261 -11.28 2.21 1.59
N PHE A 262 -12.38 1.54 1.90
CA PHE A 262 -13.73 1.88 1.46
C PHE A 262 -14.56 2.30 2.66
N GLY A 263 -15.27 3.42 2.56
CA GLY A 263 -16.12 3.94 3.63
C GLY A 263 -17.60 3.91 3.30
N GLU A 264 -18.44 3.96 4.33
CA GLU A 264 -19.86 4.27 4.17
C GLU A 264 -20.06 5.73 3.73
N SER A 265 -21.06 5.96 2.90
CA SER A 265 -21.40 7.31 2.43
C SER A 265 -21.78 8.24 3.59
N GLY A 266 -21.25 9.47 3.55
CA GLY A 266 -21.54 10.51 4.55
C GLY A 266 -20.90 10.30 5.93
N ARG A 267 -19.91 9.40 6.07
CA ARG A 267 -19.21 9.18 7.34
C ARG A 267 -17.91 9.95 7.46
N TRP A 268 -17.17 10.08 6.36
CA TRP A 268 -15.87 10.72 6.34
C TRP A 268 -15.51 11.18 4.94
N ARG A 269 -14.48 12.01 4.85
CA ARG A 269 -14.02 12.60 3.60
C ARG A 269 -12.49 12.69 3.60
N PRO A 270 -11.81 12.26 2.52
CA PRO A 270 -10.37 12.51 2.35
C PRO A 270 -10.06 14.02 2.46
N THR A 271 -8.84 14.37 2.89
CA THR A 271 -8.47 15.80 2.99
C THR A 271 -8.55 16.51 1.63
N ALA A 272 -8.82 17.82 1.66
CA ALA A 272 -9.04 18.61 0.45
C ALA A 272 -7.87 18.54 -0.55
N ASP A 273 -6.64 18.62 -0.07
CA ASP A 273 -5.44 18.50 -0.90
C ASP A 273 -5.29 17.11 -1.53
N LEU A 274 -5.71 16.05 -0.83
CA LEU A 274 -5.69 14.69 -1.36
C LEU A 274 -6.69 14.55 -2.51
N LEU A 275 -7.90 15.13 -2.36
CA LEU A 275 -8.91 15.16 -3.42
C LEU A 275 -8.43 15.97 -4.63
N GLU A 276 -7.86 17.15 -4.40
CA GLU A 276 -7.35 18.03 -5.46
C GLU A 276 -6.20 17.40 -6.25
N ASN A 277 -5.27 16.74 -5.56
CA ASN A 277 -4.14 16.06 -6.20
C ASN A 277 -4.63 14.82 -6.96
N THR A 278 -5.56 14.06 -6.38
CA THR A 278 -6.14 12.87 -7.04
C THR A 278 -6.86 13.26 -8.33
N ALA A 279 -7.61 14.37 -8.34
CA ALA A 279 -8.27 14.90 -9.54
C ALA A 279 -7.28 15.28 -10.66
N LYS A 280 -6.03 15.62 -10.31
CA LYS A 280 -4.93 15.88 -11.24
C LYS A 280 -4.14 14.62 -11.63
N GLY A 281 -4.50 13.46 -11.08
CA GLY A 281 -3.76 12.20 -11.25
C GLY A 281 -2.41 12.17 -10.52
N ILE A 282 -2.23 13.02 -9.50
CA ILE A 282 -1.01 13.15 -8.70
C ILE A 282 -1.22 12.44 -7.37
N GLU A 283 -0.31 11.54 -7.01
CA GLU A 283 -0.33 10.92 -5.68
C GLU A 283 0.20 11.88 -4.63
N THR A 284 -0.33 11.81 -3.40
CA THR A 284 0.15 12.60 -2.27
C THR A 284 0.92 11.72 -1.31
N LEU A 285 2.21 12.00 -1.08
CA LEU A 285 3.02 11.30 -0.08
C LEU A 285 2.62 11.77 1.32
N LEU A 286 2.11 10.83 2.11
CA LEU A 286 1.77 11.05 3.53
C LEU A 286 2.68 10.23 4.43
N ARG A 287 3.09 10.86 5.52
CA ARG A 287 3.79 10.16 6.61
C ARG A 287 2.77 9.53 7.55
N LEU A 288 3.20 8.47 8.22
CA LEU A 288 2.36 7.72 9.14
C LEU A 288 1.78 8.64 10.21
N GLY A 289 0.45 8.63 10.35
CA GLY A 289 -0.29 9.48 11.29
C GLY A 289 -0.65 10.88 10.79
N GLU A 290 -0.13 11.36 9.65
CA GLU A 290 -0.58 12.64 9.08
C GLU A 290 -2.07 12.59 8.70
N PRO A 291 -2.85 13.68 8.82
CA PRO A 291 -4.30 13.65 8.55
C PRO A 291 -4.62 13.21 7.11
N ALA A 292 -5.18 12.02 6.91
CA ALA A 292 -5.56 11.50 5.60
C ALA A 292 -7.05 11.76 5.26
N ALA A 293 -7.90 11.83 6.28
CA ALA A 293 -9.33 12.11 6.15
C ALA A 293 -9.88 12.75 7.42
N SER A 294 -11.08 13.31 7.34
CA SER A 294 -11.84 13.81 8.48
C SER A 294 -13.26 13.26 8.49
N ARG A 295 -13.86 13.16 9.67
CA ARG A 295 -15.27 12.81 9.85
C ARG A 295 -16.17 13.91 9.26
N GLU A 296 -17.25 13.51 8.59
CA GLU A 296 -18.31 14.42 8.12
C GLU A 296 -19.39 14.67 9.18
#